data_AF-A0A6B9YQJ7-F1
#
_entry.id   AF-A0A6B9YQJ7-F1
#
_cell.length_a   1.000
_cell.length_b   1.000
_cell.length_c   1.000
_cell.angle_alpha   90.00
_cell.angle_beta   90.00
_cell.angle_gamma   90.00
#
_symmetry.space_group_name_H-M   'P 1'
#
loop_
_entity.id
_entity.type
_entity.pdbx_description
1 polymer ?
#
loop_
_entity_poly.entity_id
_entity_poly.type
_entity_poly.pdbx_seq_one_letter_code
_entity_poly.pdbx_strand_id
1 'polypeptide(L)'
;MVRPLVVLILLSVLVPHRAIAQSSALTPALSGYITHVSAASDFDVNGLHVICTSSTQTFQGSTDPAVPRISGGEVFFGERVDLYGKIDRKKHEIEATKIVFRKFKPEVFSGLAVIDRILSSPTSGELMVRADGYRISINSSTQVDYTSPISSLAEVKPNVWITYHGTLRDGAIMADRATFQPNDISNREGNLLKKNGI
;
A
#
# COMPACT_ATOMS: atom_id res chain seq x y z
N MET A 1 83.02 21.77 22.61
CA MET A 1 81.84 22.62 22.37
C MET A 1 81.16 22.14 21.10
N VAL A 2 79.83 21.92 21.17
CA VAL A 2 78.84 21.74 20.09
C VAL A 2 78.81 20.39 19.32
N ARG A 3 77.87 19.52 19.72
CA ARG A 3 77.11 18.59 18.83
C ARG A 3 76.11 19.42 18.02
N PRO A 4 75.77 19.09 16.76
CA PRO A 4 74.74 18.06 16.45
C PRO A 4 75.03 17.39 15.07
N LEU A 5 74.23 16.56 14.40
CA LEU A 5 72.80 16.29 14.39
C LEU A 5 72.61 14.95 13.64
N VAL A 6 72.01 13.95 14.29
CA VAL A 6 71.41 12.79 13.60
C VAL A 6 69.96 13.16 13.33
N VAL A 7 69.53 13.21 12.08
CA VAL A 7 68.09 13.18 11.75
C VAL A 7 67.84 12.11 10.69
N LEU A 8 67.09 11.14 11.17
CA LEU A 8 66.51 9.97 10.54
C LEU A 8 65.48 10.40 9.48
N ILE A 9 65.64 9.97 8.22
CA ILE A 9 64.62 10.16 7.18
C ILE A 9 63.58 9.05 7.37
N LEU A 10 62.44 9.39 7.97
CA LEU A 10 61.27 8.52 8.05
C LEU A 10 60.45 8.70 6.76
N LEU A 11 60.46 7.68 5.90
CA LEU A 11 59.69 7.61 4.68
C LEU A 11 58.22 7.28 5.02
N SER A 12 57.39 8.31 5.20
CA SER A 12 55.94 8.13 5.42
C SER A 12 55.22 7.86 4.10
N VAL A 13 54.73 6.64 3.96
CA VAL A 13 53.89 6.14 2.87
C VAL A 13 52.58 6.94 2.81
N LEU A 14 52.41 7.77 1.77
CA LEU A 14 51.12 8.32 1.39
C LEU A 14 50.28 7.21 0.73
N VAL A 15 49.44 6.54 1.51
CA VAL A 15 48.34 5.75 0.97
C VAL A 15 47.17 6.71 0.70
N PRO A 16 46.73 6.90 -0.56
CA PRO A 16 45.53 7.68 -0.82
C PRO A 16 44.33 6.91 -0.27
N HIS A 17 43.79 7.38 0.87
CA HIS A 17 42.47 6.97 1.32
C HIS A 17 41.46 7.42 0.26
N ARG A 18 41.03 6.49 -0.61
CA ARG A 18 39.83 6.69 -1.41
C ARG A 18 38.66 6.72 -0.45
N ALA A 19 38.19 7.93 -0.12
CA ALA A 19 36.89 8.11 0.49
C ALA A 19 35.84 7.54 -0.47
N ILE A 20 35.34 6.35 -0.14
CA ILE A 20 34.12 5.82 -0.73
C ILE A 20 33.03 6.74 -0.21
N ALA A 21 32.56 7.67 -1.04
CA ALA A 21 31.32 8.39 -0.78
C ALA A 21 30.23 7.32 -0.65
N GLN A 22 29.84 7.02 0.58
CA GLN A 22 28.64 6.24 0.85
C GLN A 22 27.50 7.00 0.15
N SER A 23 26.88 6.35 -0.85
CA SER A 23 25.61 6.80 -1.38
C SER A 23 24.62 6.72 -0.22
N SER A 24 24.47 7.83 0.49
CA SER A 24 23.45 7.98 1.53
C SER A 24 22.13 7.73 0.83
N ALA A 25 21.50 6.59 1.13
CA ALA A 25 20.13 6.36 0.75
C ALA A 25 19.32 7.51 1.35
N LEU A 26 19.02 8.52 0.54
CA LEU A 26 18.29 9.69 0.98
C LEU A 26 16.96 9.17 1.53
N THR A 27 16.74 9.42 2.82
CA THR A 27 15.42 9.26 3.43
C THR A 27 14.54 10.40 2.94
N PRO A 28 13.28 10.15 2.57
CA PRO A 28 12.37 11.23 2.20
C PRO A 28 12.20 12.20 3.37
N ALA A 29 12.06 13.48 3.04
CA ALA A 29 11.73 14.52 4.01
C ALA A 29 10.27 14.36 4.50
N LEU A 30 9.39 13.85 3.64
CA LEU A 30 8.01 13.51 3.96
C LEU A 30 7.57 12.29 3.14
N SER A 31 6.99 11.29 3.81
CA SER A 31 6.24 10.21 3.17
C SER A 31 4.78 10.34 3.59
N GLY A 32 3.87 10.39 2.62
CA GLY A 32 2.46 10.67 2.92
C GLY A 32 1.53 10.40 1.77
N TYR A 33 0.31 10.88 1.93
CA TYR A 33 -0.76 10.78 0.94
C TYR A 33 -1.09 12.17 0.42
N ILE A 34 -1.41 12.24 -0.86
CA ILE A 34 -1.91 13.47 -1.47
C ILE A 34 -3.30 13.75 -0.90
N THR A 35 -3.48 14.90 -0.28
CA THR A 35 -4.71 15.31 0.42
C THR A 35 -5.45 16.45 -0.26
N HIS A 36 -4.88 17.04 -1.30
CA HIS A 36 -5.52 18.08 -2.11
C HIS A 36 -4.81 18.14 -3.47
N VAL A 37 -5.55 18.42 -4.55
CA VAL A 37 -4.99 18.57 -5.91
C VAL A 37 -5.72 19.70 -6.62
N SER A 38 -5.00 20.77 -6.95
CA SER A 38 -5.48 21.82 -7.87
C SER A 38 -4.95 21.58 -9.29
N ALA A 39 -3.70 21.11 -9.41
CA ALA A 39 -3.03 20.76 -10.64
C ALA A 39 -1.86 19.80 -10.39
N ALA A 40 -1.25 19.25 -11.44
CA ALA A 40 -0.09 18.35 -11.30
C ALA A 40 1.13 19.00 -10.61
N SER A 41 1.23 20.33 -10.65
CA SER A 41 2.27 21.11 -9.97
C SER A 41 1.80 21.82 -8.71
N ASP A 42 0.53 21.64 -8.32
CA ASP A 42 -0.12 22.33 -7.19
C ASP A 42 -1.02 21.33 -6.46
N PHE A 43 -0.45 20.71 -5.42
CA PHE A 43 -1.11 19.70 -4.61
C PHE A 43 -0.50 19.68 -3.20
N ASP A 44 -1.23 19.09 -2.26
CA ASP A 44 -0.81 18.98 -0.87
C ASP A 44 -0.58 17.51 -0.48
N VAL A 45 0.40 17.27 0.38
CA VAL A 45 0.68 15.94 0.95
C VAL A 45 0.55 16.00 2.46
N ASN A 46 -0.39 15.24 3.02
CA ASN A 46 -0.77 15.30 4.43
C ASN A 46 -1.02 16.76 4.91
N GLY A 47 -1.60 17.60 4.06
CA GLY A 47 -1.87 19.02 4.31
C GLY A 47 -0.66 19.95 4.20
N LEU A 48 0.49 19.49 3.70
CA LEU A 48 1.66 20.31 3.40
C LEU A 48 1.70 20.63 1.91
N HIS A 49 1.77 21.92 1.56
CA HIS A 49 1.76 22.37 0.17
C HIS A 49 3.09 22.07 -0.54
N VAL A 50 3.02 21.48 -1.73
CA VAL A 50 4.22 21.07 -2.49
C VAL A 50 4.59 22.10 -3.53
N ILE A 51 5.78 22.71 -3.39
CA ILE A 51 6.35 23.64 -4.35
C ILE A 51 7.23 22.86 -5.34
N CYS A 52 6.76 22.76 -6.59
CA CYS A 52 7.50 22.21 -7.72
C CYS A 52 8.19 23.33 -8.50
N THR A 53 9.49 23.18 -8.76
CA THR A 53 10.28 24.09 -9.61
C THR A 53 10.69 23.39 -10.90
N SER A 54 11.33 24.11 -11.82
CA SER A 54 11.86 23.51 -13.07
C SER A 54 12.95 22.45 -12.84
N SER A 55 13.52 22.37 -11.63
CA SER A 55 14.51 21.35 -11.26
C SER A 55 13.91 20.16 -10.51
N THR A 56 12.62 20.19 -10.15
CA THR A 56 11.96 19.10 -9.45
C THR A 56 11.86 17.86 -10.35
N GLN A 57 12.38 16.73 -9.86
CA GLN A 57 12.34 15.47 -10.59
C GLN A 57 11.19 14.58 -10.10
N THR A 58 10.34 14.10 -11.01
CA THR A 58 9.22 13.22 -10.69
C THR A 58 9.46 11.79 -11.16
N PHE A 59 9.21 10.81 -10.30
CA PHE A 59 9.39 9.40 -10.59
C PHE A 59 8.17 8.57 -10.19
N GLN A 60 7.97 7.44 -10.86
CA GLN A 60 6.99 6.41 -10.51
C GLN A 60 7.70 5.15 -10.00
N GLY A 61 7.22 4.58 -8.89
CA GLY A 61 7.62 3.25 -8.42
C GLY A 61 8.38 3.25 -7.09
N SER A 62 9.20 2.21 -6.89
CA SER A 62 10.17 2.15 -5.79
C SER A 62 11.39 2.99 -6.11
N THR A 63 12.14 3.38 -5.08
CA THR A 63 13.36 4.19 -5.19
C THR A 63 14.47 3.51 -6.02
N ASP A 64 14.25 2.30 -6.53
CA ASP A 64 15.13 1.61 -7.47
C ASP A 64 14.36 0.50 -8.25
N PRO A 65 14.44 0.45 -9.59
CA PRO A 65 14.72 1.57 -10.48
C PRO A 65 13.50 2.50 -10.55
N ALA A 66 13.68 3.75 -10.18
CA ALA A 66 12.65 4.77 -10.27
C ALA A 66 12.45 5.15 -11.75
N VAL A 67 11.26 4.90 -12.31
CA VAL A 67 10.96 5.24 -13.71
C VAL A 67 10.60 6.73 -13.76
N PRO A 68 11.24 7.56 -14.62
CA PRO A 68 10.81 8.95 -14.77
C PRO A 68 9.31 9.01 -15.06
N ARG A 69 8.56 9.75 -14.23
CA ARG A 69 7.15 10.02 -14.51
C ARG A 69 7.15 11.06 -15.64
N ILE A 70 6.33 10.84 -16.66
CA ILE A 70 6.19 11.78 -17.78
C ILE A 70 5.87 13.15 -17.20
N SER A 71 6.64 14.17 -17.58
CA SER A 71 6.43 15.55 -17.14
C SER A 71 5.00 15.97 -17.43
N GLY A 72 4.25 16.38 -16.40
CA GLY A 72 2.84 16.74 -16.50
C GLY A 72 1.84 15.58 -16.29
N GLY A 73 2.29 14.39 -15.87
CA GLY A 73 1.38 13.30 -15.51
C GLY A 73 0.41 13.71 -14.40
N GLU A 74 -0.86 13.32 -14.54
CA GLU A 74 -1.93 13.63 -13.57
C GLU A 74 -1.56 13.20 -12.15
N VAL A 75 -1.91 14.00 -11.14
CA VAL A 75 -1.70 13.70 -9.72
C VAL A 75 -3.04 13.34 -9.09
N PHE A 76 -3.12 12.25 -8.33
CA PHE A 76 -4.39 11.78 -7.77
C PHE A 76 -4.47 11.99 -6.26
N PHE A 77 -5.64 12.45 -5.80
CA PHE A 77 -5.97 12.45 -4.37
C PHE A 77 -5.85 11.03 -3.80
N GLY A 78 -5.25 10.91 -2.61
CA GLY A 78 -4.98 9.63 -1.94
C GLY A 78 -3.80 8.85 -2.50
N GLU A 79 -3.12 9.33 -3.55
CA GLU A 79 -1.89 8.71 -4.05
C GLU A 79 -0.77 8.85 -3.00
N ARG A 80 -0.02 7.76 -2.77
CA ARG A 80 1.08 7.76 -1.82
C ARG A 80 2.35 8.27 -2.47
N VAL A 81 3.04 9.19 -1.82
CA VAL A 81 4.26 9.82 -2.34
C VAL A 81 5.35 9.92 -1.28
N ASP A 82 6.59 9.84 -1.75
CA ASP A 82 7.79 10.17 -0.99
C ASP A 82 8.37 11.47 -1.55
N LEU A 83 8.40 12.52 -0.73
CA LEU A 83 8.92 13.83 -1.07
C LEU A 83 10.33 14.02 -0.50
N TYR A 84 11.21 14.54 -1.33
CA TYR A 84 12.57 14.91 -1.02
C TYR A 84 12.73 16.40 -1.27
N GLY A 85 13.35 17.10 -0.34
CA GLY A 85 13.48 18.54 -0.43
C GLY A 85 13.57 19.19 0.94
N LYS A 86 13.28 20.50 0.98
CA LYS A 86 13.36 21.30 2.20
C LYS A 86 11.95 21.67 2.66
N ILE A 87 11.61 21.29 3.89
CA ILE A 87 10.33 21.66 4.52
C ILE A 87 10.47 23.05 5.17
N ASP A 88 9.56 23.96 4.84
CA ASP A 88 9.30 25.19 5.59
C ASP A 88 8.06 24.98 6.47
N ARG A 89 8.30 24.68 7.75
CA ARG A 89 7.23 24.44 8.72
C ARG A 89 6.39 25.67 9.03
N LYS A 90 6.91 26.88 8.83
CA LYS A 90 6.17 28.12 9.15
C LYS A 90 5.14 28.42 8.07
N LYS A 91 5.49 28.13 6.81
CA LYS A 91 4.61 28.32 5.67
C LYS A 91 3.74 27.11 5.35
N HIS A 92 3.98 25.97 6.02
CA HIS A 92 3.37 24.69 5.68
C HIS A 92 3.65 24.28 4.23
N GLU A 93 4.90 24.46 3.80
CA GLU A 93 5.36 24.19 2.44
C GLU A 93 6.54 23.20 2.42
N ILE A 94 6.70 22.51 1.30
CA ILE A 94 7.92 21.79 0.95
C ILE A 94 8.39 22.16 -0.45
N GLU A 95 9.62 22.66 -0.55
CA GLU A 95 10.30 22.84 -1.84
C GLU A 95 10.90 21.51 -2.27
N ALA A 96 10.23 20.84 -3.21
CA ALA A 96 10.55 19.49 -3.62
C ALA A 96 11.67 19.47 -4.66
N THR A 97 12.74 18.72 -4.38
CA THR A 97 13.80 18.41 -5.37
C THR A 97 13.54 17.09 -6.08
N LYS A 98 12.91 16.14 -5.40
CA LYS A 98 12.50 14.85 -5.96
C LYS A 98 11.16 14.41 -5.38
N ILE A 99 10.28 13.92 -6.23
CA ILE A 99 8.97 13.36 -5.87
C ILE A 99 8.93 11.94 -6.41
N VAL A 100 8.73 10.96 -5.53
CA VAL A 100 8.56 9.56 -5.92
C VAL A 100 7.12 9.15 -5.61
N PHE A 101 6.34 9.02 -6.67
CA PHE A 101 4.99 8.49 -6.60
C PHE A 101 5.05 6.98 -6.46
N ARG A 102 4.60 6.49 -5.31
CA ARG A 102 4.67 5.07 -4.99
C ARG A 102 3.56 4.39 -5.76
N LYS A 103 3.93 3.39 -6.58
CA LYS A 103 2.94 2.48 -7.14
C LYS A 103 2.12 1.92 -5.98
N PHE A 104 0.80 1.94 -6.13
CA PHE A 104 -0.09 1.23 -5.25
C PHE A 104 0.41 -0.22 -5.20
N LYS A 105 1.00 -0.61 -4.07
CA LYS A 105 1.29 -2.02 -3.84
C LYS A 105 -0.09 -2.64 -3.66
N PRO A 106 -0.52 -3.57 -4.53
CA PRO A 106 -1.80 -4.21 -4.37
C PRO A 106 -1.80 -4.84 -2.97
N GLU A 107 -2.68 -4.35 -2.11
CA GLU A 107 -2.73 -4.82 -0.74
C GLU A 107 -3.46 -6.16 -0.76
N VAL A 108 -2.74 -7.20 -0.35
CA VAL A 108 -3.28 -8.55 -0.28
C VAL A 108 -4.06 -8.67 1.02
N PHE A 109 -5.30 -9.12 0.92
CA PHE A 109 -6.19 -9.35 2.05
C PHE A 109 -6.54 -10.83 2.12
N SER A 110 -6.68 -11.32 3.34
CA SER A 110 -7.27 -12.62 3.62
C SER A 110 -8.09 -12.56 4.88
N GLY A 111 -9.15 -13.35 4.95
CA GLY A 111 -10.04 -13.32 6.10
C GLY A 111 -11.05 -14.45 6.09
N LEU A 112 -11.69 -14.61 7.24
CA LEU A 112 -12.88 -15.43 7.45
C LEU A 112 -13.93 -14.52 8.04
N ALA A 113 -15.06 -14.35 7.35
CA ALA A 113 -16.10 -13.40 7.71
C ALA A 113 -17.50 -13.95 7.39
N VAL A 114 -18.52 -13.39 8.03
CA VAL A 114 -19.92 -13.69 7.66
C VAL A 114 -20.36 -12.70 6.59
N ILE A 115 -20.97 -13.21 5.53
CA ILE A 115 -21.60 -12.38 4.51
C ILE A 115 -22.81 -11.70 5.13
N ASP A 116 -22.75 -10.38 5.25
CA ASP A 116 -23.84 -9.59 5.80
C ASP A 116 -24.76 -9.04 4.69
N ARG A 117 -24.27 -8.94 3.45
CA ARG A 117 -25.05 -8.43 2.32
C ARG A 117 -24.58 -8.96 0.97
N ILE A 118 -25.53 -9.21 0.06
CA ILE A 118 -25.27 -9.43 -1.37
C ILE A 118 -25.41 -8.09 -2.09
N LEU A 119 -24.38 -7.66 -2.81
CA LEU A 119 -24.29 -6.35 -3.46
C LEU A 119 -24.59 -6.39 -4.96
N SER A 120 -24.36 -7.53 -5.61
CA SER A 120 -24.82 -7.80 -6.97
C SER A 120 -25.52 -9.14 -7.03
N SER A 121 -26.57 -9.25 -7.85
CA SER A 121 -27.22 -10.54 -8.09
C SER A 121 -26.21 -11.51 -8.72
N PRO A 122 -26.14 -12.77 -8.24
CA PRO A 122 -25.29 -13.80 -8.84
C PRO A 122 -25.81 -14.11 -10.24
N THR A 123 -25.29 -13.39 -11.23
CA THR A 123 -25.67 -13.51 -12.62
C THR A 123 -24.38 -13.71 -13.40
N SER A 124 -24.33 -14.72 -14.26
CA SER A 124 -23.17 -15.01 -15.12
C SER A 124 -21.86 -15.34 -14.40
N GLY A 125 -21.91 -15.98 -13.22
CA GLY A 125 -20.69 -16.44 -12.52
C GLY A 125 -19.93 -15.33 -11.80
N GLU A 126 -20.53 -14.15 -11.67
CA GLU A 126 -20.00 -13.04 -10.88
C GLU A 126 -20.89 -12.79 -9.67
N LEU A 127 -20.26 -12.47 -8.54
CA LEU A 127 -20.94 -12.16 -7.29
C LEU A 127 -20.13 -11.11 -6.53
N MET A 128 -20.79 -10.04 -6.10
CA MET A 128 -20.22 -9.10 -5.16
C MET A 128 -20.96 -9.20 -3.83
N VAL A 129 -20.20 -9.38 -2.75
CA VAL A 129 -20.73 -9.48 -1.39
C VAL A 129 -20.10 -8.44 -0.49
N ARG A 130 -20.74 -8.20 0.66
CA ARG A 130 -20.14 -7.51 1.79
C ARG A 130 -19.95 -8.48 2.95
N ALA A 131 -18.76 -8.47 3.52
CA ALA A 131 -18.41 -9.22 4.72
C ALA A 131 -17.37 -8.41 5.52
N ASP A 132 -17.55 -8.30 6.84
CA ASP A 132 -16.71 -7.49 7.76
C ASP A 132 -16.43 -6.06 7.28
N GLY A 133 -17.42 -5.46 6.60
CA GLY A 133 -17.31 -4.10 6.06
C GLY A 133 -16.56 -4.00 4.71
N TYR A 134 -15.96 -5.07 4.22
CA TYR A 134 -15.31 -5.09 2.91
C TYR A 134 -16.27 -5.51 1.81
N ARG A 135 -16.14 -4.87 0.64
CA ARG A 135 -16.76 -5.36 -0.61
C ARG A 135 -15.83 -6.40 -1.21
N ILE A 136 -16.33 -7.60 -1.49
CA ILE A 136 -15.55 -8.70 -2.04
C ILE A 136 -16.19 -9.09 -3.37
N SER A 137 -15.39 -9.03 -4.44
CA SER A 137 -15.78 -9.38 -5.80
C SER A 137 -15.27 -10.76 -6.14
N ILE A 138 -16.17 -11.61 -6.60
CA ILE A 138 -15.95 -12.98 -7.03
C ILE A 138 -16.36 -13.04 -8.48
N ASN A 139 -15.48 -13.55 -9.34
CA ASN A 139 -15.70 -13.58 -10.78
C ASN A 139 -15.15 -14.89 -11.36
N SER A 140 -15.16 -14.98 -12.69
CA SER A 140 -14.68 -16.16 -13.43
C SER A 140 -13.21 -16.52 -13.20
N SER A 141 -12.39 -15.61 -12.67
CA SER A 141 -10.99 -15.88 -12.32
C SER A 141 -10.79 -16.35 -10.87
N THR A 142 -11.81 -16.25 -10.03
CA THR A 142 -11.73 -16.68 -8.63
C THR A 142 -11.79 -18.20 -8.54
N GLN A 143 -10.86 -18.82 -7.81
CA GLN A 143 -10.99 -20.22 -7.39
C GLN A 143 -12.06 -20.31 -6.29
N VAL A 144 -13.18 -20.96 -6.59
CA VAL A 144 -14.30 -21.07 -5.65
C VAL A 144 -14.49 -22.51 -5.18
N ASP A 145 -14.47 -22.69 -3.86
CA ASP A 145 -14.81 -23.95 -3.19
C ASP A 145 -16.09 -23.78 -2.38
N TYR A 146 -16.88 -24.85 -2.28
CA TYR A 146 -18.12 -24.85 -1.51
C TYR A 146 -18.15 -26.00 -0.51
N THR A 147 -18.75 -25.74 0.64
CA THR A 147 -19.12 -26.78 1.60
C THR A 147 -20.62 -27.00 1.56
N SER A 148 -21.02 -28.26 1.43
CA SER A 148 -22.42 -28.70 1.44
C SER A 148 -23.21 -28.08 2.61
N PRO A 149 -24.49 -27.67 2.42
CA PRO A 149 -25.29 -27.84 1.21
C PRO A 149 -25.05 -26.79 0.11
N ILE A 150 -24.13 -25.83 0.30
CA ILE A 150 -23.85 -24.82 -0.73
C ILE A 150 -23.07 -25.49 -1.86
N SER A 151 -23.49 -25.26 -3.09
CA SER A 151 -22.91 -25.88 -4.29
C SER A 151 -22.65 -24.91 -5.44
N SER A 152 -23.15 -23.67 -5.35
CA SER A 152 -22.97 -22.65 -6.39
C SER A 152 -23.05 -21.23 -5.82
N LEU A 153 -22.53 -20.25 -6.57
CA LEU A 153 -22.66 -18.82 -6.22
C LEU A 153 -24.13 -18.36 -6.11
N ALA A 154 -25.06 -19.01 -6.82
CA ALA A 154 -26.47 -18.68 -6.77
C ALA A 154 -27.12 -19.00 -5.41
N GLU A 155 -26.53 -19.92 -4.65
CA GLU A 155 -26.99 -20.32 -3.31
C GLU A 155 -26.35 -19.49 -2.19
N VAL A 156 -25.34 -18.69 -2.52
CA VAL A 156 -24.68 -17.78 -1.57
C VAL A 156 -25.65 -16.66 -1.21
N LYS A 157 -25.87 -16.51 0.10
CA LYS A 157 -26.83 -15.56 0.68
C LYS A 157 -26.23 -14.94 1.95
N PRO A 158 -26.85 -13.89 2.51
CA PRO A 158 -26.45 -13.39 3.82
C PRO A 158 -26.48 -14.52 4.86
N ASN A 159 -25.65 -14.39 5.90
CA ASN A 159 -25.41 -15.41 6.93
C ASN A 159 -24.71 -16.69 6.43
N VAL A 160 -23.88 -16.58 5.40
CA VAL A 160 -22.94 -17.63 4.96
C VAL A 160 -21.53 -17.21 5.36
N TRP A 161 -20.70 -18.14 5.83
CA TRP A 161 -19.28 -17.88 6.04
C TRP A 161 -18.54 -17.83 4.70
N ILE A 162 -17.67 -16.84 4.56
CA ILE A 162 -16.70 -16.74 3.47
C ILE A 162 -15.29 -16.73 4.04
N THR A 163 -14.47 -17.68 3.61
CA THR A 163 -13.01 -17.54 3.68
C THR A 163 -12.54 -16.99 2.35
N TYR A 164 -11.76 -15.90 2.36
CA TYR A 164 -11.29 -15.28 1.14
C TYR A 164 -9.80 -14.97 1.20
N HIS A 165 -9.19 -14.98 0.02
CA HIS A 165 -7.90 -14.35 -0.26
C HIS A 165 -8.10 -13.49 -1.51
N GLY A 166 -7.40 -12.37 -1.59
CA GLY A 166 -7.53 -11.47 -2.74
C GLY A 166 -6.74 -10.19 -2.60
N THR A 167 -6.96 -9.30 -3.55
CA THR A 167 -6.24 -8.03 -3.65
C THR A 167 -7.23 -6.87 -3.63
N LEU A 168 -6.98 -5.86 -2.79
CA LEU A 168 -7.77 -4.64 -2.81
C LEU A 168 -7.50 -3.84 -4.08
N ARG A 169 -8.55 -3.56 -4.85
CA ARG A 169 -8.54 -2.71 -6.04
C ARG A 169 -9.83 -1.90 -6.08
N ASP A 170 -9.71 -0.58 -6.29
CA ASP A 170 -10.85 0.34 -6.43
C ASP A 170 -11.87 0.25 -5.25
N GLY A 171 -11.34 0.00 -4.04
CA GLY A 171 -12.13 -0.10 -2.82
C GLY A 171 -12.95 -1.40 -2.69
N ALA A 172 -12.63 -2.43 -3.47
CA ALA A 172 -13.16 -3.78 -3.33
C ALA A 172 -12.04 -4.83 -3.40
N ILE A 173 -12.19 -5.92 -2.65
CA ILE A 173 -11.27 -7.05 -2.69
C ILE A 173 -11.63 -7.90 -3.91
N MET A 174 -10.72 -7.97 -4.87
CA MET A 174 -10.81 -8.91 -5.98
C MET A 174 -10.30 -10.26 -5.48
N ALA A 175 -11.22 -11.20 -5.25
CA ALA A 175 -10.88 -12.50 -4.69
C ALA A 175 -10.17 -13.36 -5.74
N ASP A 176 -9.02 -13.94 -5.38
CA ASP A 176 -8.39 -15.01 -6.16
C ASP A 176 -8.82 -16.39 -5.63
N ARG A 177 -9.20 -16.50 -4.36
CA ARG A 177 -9.83 -17.66 -3.75
C ARG A 177 -10.99 -17.25 -2.84
N ALA A 178 -12.08 -18.01 -2.92
CA ALA A 178 -13.20 -17.91 -1.98
C ALA A 178 -13.71 -19.31 -1.61
N THR A 179 -13.93 -19.55 -0.33
CA THR A 179 -14.58 -20.77 0.17
C THR A 179 -15.83 -20.39 0.92
N PHE A 180 -16.97 -20.98 0.53
CA PHE A 180 -18.26 -20.73 1.16
C PHE A 180 -18.69 -21.89 2.04
N GLN A 181 -19.15 -21.57 3.25
CA GLN A 181 -19.60 -22.56 4.22
C GLN A 181 -20.88 -22.10 4.92
N PRO A 182 -21.80 -23.02 5.24
CA PRO A 182 -22.96 -22.70 6.05
C PRO A 182 -22.54 -22.10 7.39
N ASN A 183 -23.27 -21.07 7.84
CA ASN A 183 -23.18 -20.64 9.24
C ASN A 183 -24.12 -21.49 10.09
N ASP A 184 -23.76 -22.76 10.28
CA ASP A 184 -24.54 -23.68 11.09
C ASP A 184 -24.21 -23.50 12.57
N ILE A 185 -25.25 -23.26 13.37
CA ILE A 185 -25.15 -23.30 14.82
C ILE A 185 -25.01 -24.76 15.23
N SER A 186 -23.94 -25.09 15.95
CA SER A 186 -23.76 -26.45 16.45
C SER A 186 -24.94 -26.88 17.32
N ASN A 187 -25.27 -28.18 17.35
CA ASN A 187 -26.34 -28.71 18.22
C ASN A 187 -26.16 -28.30 19.69
N ARG A 188 -24.92 -28.10 20.15
CA ARG A 188 -24.60 -27.65 21.50
C ARG A 188 -25.04 -26.22 21.75
N GLU A 189 -24.76 -25.33 20.81
CA GLU A 189 -25.13 -23.92 20.88
C GLU A 189 -26.64 -23.72 20.68
N GLY A 190 -27.26 -24.49 19.78
CA GLY A 190 -28.71 -24.51 19.62
C GLY A 190 -29.46 -24.94 20.89
N ASN A 191 -28.89 -25.87 21.65
CA ASN A 191 -29.43 -26.26 22.95
C ASN A 191 -29.27 -25.17 24.03
N LEU A 192 -28.21 -24.34 23.95
CA LEU A 192 -28.01 -23.22 24.86
C LEU A 192 -28.96 -22.06 24.57
N LEU A 193 -29.22 -21.75 23.30
CA LEU A 193 -30.21 -20.74 22.90
C LEU A 193 -31.61 -21.13 23.39
N LYS A 194 -32.03 -22.38 23.14
CA LYS A 194 -33.30 -22.93 23.63
C LYS A 194 -33.42 -22.89 25.15
N LYS A 195 -32.34 -23.21 25.87
CA LYS A 195 -32.32 -23.17 27.35
C LYS A 195 -32.46 -21.76 27.91
N ASN A 196 -31.95 -20.76 27.18
CA ASN A 196 -31.95 -19.37 27.59
C ASN A 196 -33.17 -18.57 27.05
N GLY A 197 -34.11 -19.24 26.37
CA GLY A 197 -35.35 -18.61 25.90
C GLY A 197 -35.17 -17.62 24.76
N ILE A 198 -34.10 -17.77 23.96
CA ILE A 198 -33.85 -17.02 22.73
C ILE A 198 -34.23 -17.89 21.53
#